data_AF-A4IAP2-F1
#
_entry.id   AF-A4IAP2-F1
#
_cell.length_a   1.000
_cell.length_b   1.000
_cell.length_c   1.000
_cell.angle_alpha   90.00
_cell.angle_beta   90.00
_cell.angle_gamma   90.00
#
_symmetry.space_group_name_H-M   'P 1'
#
loop_
_entity.id
_entity.type
_entity.pdbx_description
1 polymer ?
#
loop_
_entity_poly.entity_id
_entity_poly.type
_entity_poly.pdbx_seq_one_letter_code
_entity_poly.pdbx_strand_id
1 'polypeptide(L)'
;MRPEAAAAELRRLLPLLSFTGRRTGAATHSVASLVVSTAYSATAARSVTNHSRDCPVLSKKLPLSLIGKESSFAARPCLSCVRERVHYVSSVSFCHYFEKKCAEAQHHQNGASSNGVVGTAALPNLLLEAIERSYGSVNAFKDSVALHSTGAMSPGRLWIVYTPPISGSEHGAVSLLNLPACRVPLVHGLWPLAVINMTEKRLCEQIACRSGKGGDAVDADNAPAWCHAARTPKTLGALATTEEGNDRAGSVAQVRLSSIQSAIAEEALSAMNWKFVEMQLTSALAYYSSKVRKQTQREHRKEREHVAAVRAMSQLKDSGAVIHATDWVTITSSNSFVASPASEPNLSAAAAVTSSSSAKTENSALGEANTQTAAVAVPSAEATVTNTASNSAQPADNTAAGAAAAEPRIVQQADGTWEYHYNNGSVTKAYPDGTKVFQTESWTTTVFVNGDTLFEYPNNTSILDRADGVRVTTYADGTKKEERLK
;
A
#
# COMPACT_ATOMS: atom_id res chain seq x y z
N MET A 1 -9.16 17.36 -8.01
CA MET A 1 -8.65 18.51 -7.21
C MET A 1 -7.41 19.06 -7.87
N ARG A 2 -7.35 20.37 -8.17
CA ARG A 2 -6.14 20.98 -8.74
C ARG A 2 -4.99 20.98 -7.70
N PRO A 3 -3.71 20.85 -8.11
CA PRO A 3 -2.58 20.80 -7.18
C PRO A 3 -2.51 22.00 -6.21
N GLU A 4 -2.82 23.21 -6.70
CA GLU A 4 -2.84 24.42 -5.88
C GLU A 4 -3.91 24.37 -4.78
N ALA A 5 -5.09 23.84 -5.10
CA ALA A 5 -6.17 23.65 -4.12
C ALA A 5 -5.79 22.61 -3.07
N ALA A 6 -5.13 21.52 -3.49
CA ALA A 6 -4.61 20.51 -2.56
C ALA A 6 -3.56 21.09 -1.62
N ALA A 7 -2.61 21.86 -2.15
CA ALA A 7 -1.59 22.53 -1.35
C ALA A 7 -2.19 23.56 -0.39
N ALA A 8 -3.16 24.36 -0.83
CA ALA A 8 -3.86 25.31 0.03
C ALA A 8 -4.64 24.61 1.15
N GLU A 9 -5.29 23.49 0.85
CA GLU A 9 -6.00 22.71 1.86
C GLU A 9 -5.05 22.06 2.87
N LEU A 10 -3.95 21.46 2.41
CA LEU A 10 -2.92 20.91 3.31
C LEU A 10 -2.33 21.98 4.23
N ARG A 11 -2.07 23.20 3.74
CA ARG A 11 -1.59 24.31 4.58
C ARG A 11 -2.55 24.64 5.74
N ARG A 12 -3.87 24.44 5.56
CA ARG A 12 -4.86 24.64 6.62
C ARG A 12 -4.95 23.46 7.59
N LEU A 13 -4.78 22.23 7.08
CA LEU A 13 -4.95 21.01 7.87
C LEU A 13 -3.71 20.58 8.65
N LEU A 14 -2.51 20.79 8.10
CA LEU A 14 -1.26 20.34 8.73
C LEU A 14 -1.03 20.93 10.13
N PRO A 15 -1.33 22.21 10.42
CA PRO A 15 -1.25 22.75 11.77
C PRO A 15 -2.18 22.05 12.78
N LEU A 16 -3.25 21.40 12.32
CA LEU A 16 -4.20 20.67 13.17
C LEU A 16 -3.76 19.23 13.46
N LEU A 17 -2.72 18.73 12.78
CA LEU A 17 -2.12 17.43 13.08
C LEU A 17 -1.05 17.59 14.16
N SER A 18 -1.29 17.01 15.33
CA SER A 18 -0.22 16.78 16.31
C SER A 18 0.67 15.65 15.80
N PHE A 19 1.79 15.98 15.15
CA PHE A 19 2.84 15.00 14.89
C PHE A 19 3.52 14.68 16.23
N THR A 20 3.14 13.59 16.86
CA THR A 20 3.89 13.01 17.97
C THR A 20 5.18 12.39 17.41
N GLY A 21 6.21 13.22 17.24
CA GLY A 21 7.50 12.81 16.69
C GLY A 21 8.49 13.97 16.65
N ARG A 22 9.77 13.66 16.83
CA ARG A 22 10.94 14.53 17.12
C ARG A 22 11.30 15.62 16.08
N ARG A 23 10.31 16.21 15.39
CA ARG A 23 10.47 17.32 14.43
C ARG A 23 9.33 18.33 14.58
N THR A 24 9.16 18.86 15.78
CA THR A 24 8.28 20.00 16.05
C THR A 24 9.00 21.30 15.69
N GLY A 25 9.05 21.62 14.40
CA GLY A 25 9.58 22.88 13.91
C GLY A 25 9.57 22.90 12.38
N ALA A 26 8.75 23.78 11.79
CA ALA A 26 8.68 24.17 10.36
C ALA A 26 9.20 23.15 9.32
N ALA A 27 8.92 21.86 9.53
CA ALA A 27 9.51 20.82 8.72
C ALA A 27 8.75 20.77 7.40
N THR A 28 9.48 20.91 6.29
CA THR A 28 8.93 20.69 4.96
C THR A 28 8.55 19.21 4.83
N HIS A 29 7.27 18.90 5.03
CA HIS A 29 6.76 17.55 4.84
C HIS A 29 6.66 17.23 3.35
N SER A 30 7.25 16.12 2.93
CA SER A 30 6.98 15.59 1.59
C SER A 30 5.59 14.96 1.56
N VAL A 31 4.89 15.07 0.42
CA VAL A 31 3.56 14.45 0.25
C VAL A 31 3.63 12.95 0.50
N ALA A 32 4.69 12.27 0.06
CA ALA A 32 4.91 10.84 0.33
C ALA A 32 5.01 10.54 1.84
N SER A 33 5.73 11.36 2.60
CA SER A 33 5.82 11.21 4.06
C SER A 33 4.45 11.43 4.72
N LEU A 34 3.64 12.38 4.24
CA LEU A 34 2.30 12.61 4.75
C LEU A 34 1.41 11.40 4.50
N VAL A 35 1.40 10.86 3.29
CA VAL A 35 0.66 9.63 2.94
C VAL A 35 0.98 8.50 3.92
N VAL A 36 2.26 8.15 4.09
CA VAL A 36 2.68 7.02 4.93
C VAL A 36 2.35 7.28 6.41
N SER A 37 2.64 8.49 6.91
CA SER A 37 2.38 8.86 8.31
C SER A 37 0.89 8.90 8.68
N THR A 38 0.00 8.99 7.69
CA THR A 38 -1.46 9.09 7.90
C THR A 38 -2.23 7.84 7.48
N ALA A 39 -1.60 6.86 6.83
CA ALA A 39 -2.26 5.68 6.25
C ALA A 39 -2.85 4.73 7.30
N TYR A 40 -2.18 4.54 8.42
CA TYR A 40 -2.59 3.60 9.47
C TYR A 40 -3.03 4.37 10.70
N SER A 41 -4.34 4.55 10.86
CA SER A 41 -4.89 5.11 12.09
C SER A 41 -4.56 4.24 13.31
N ALA A 42 -4.40 2.93 13.15
CA ALA A 42 -4.56 1.95 14.24
C ALA A 42 -3.29 1.36 14.91
N THR A 43 -2.07 1.65 14.46
CA THR A 43 -0.95 0.73 14.77
C THR A 43 -0.11 1.03 16.02
N ALA A 44 -0.34 2.12 16.76
CA ALA A 44 0.49 2.40 17.96
C ALA A 44 -0.27 2.74 19.25
N ALA A 45 -1.54 3.19 19.18
CA ALA A 45 -2.31 3.48 20.38
C ALA A 45 -3.81 3.46 20.08
N ARG A 46 -4.54 2.49 20.66
CA ARG A 46 -6.03 2.46 20.63
C ARG A 46 -6.68 3.75 21.17
N SER A 47 -5.92 4.60 21.87
CA SER A 47 -6.40 5.88 22.41
C SER A 47 -6.37 7.05 21.41
N VAL A 48 -5.61 6.97 20.31
CA VAL A 48 -5.41 8.12 19.39
C VAL A 48 -6.44 8.12 18.24
N THR A 49 -7.21 7.05 18.08
CA THR A 49 -8.14 6.85 16.97
C THR A 49 -9.58 7.16 17.25
N ASN A 50 -9.93 7.44 18.50
CA ASN A 50 -11.32 7.73 18.83
C ASN A 50 -11.66 9.12 18.32
N HIS A 51 -12.78 9.22 17.61
CA HIS A 51 -13.38 10.50 17.31
C HIS A 51 -13.58 11.27 18.62
N SER A 52 -13.43 12.60 18.58
CA SER A 52 -13.83 13.42 19.72
C SER A 52 -15.31 13.17 20.02
N ARG A 53 -15.70 13.21 21.31
CA ARG A 53 -17.08 12.93 21.74
C ARG A 53 -18.13 13.73 20.94
N ASP A 54 -17.81 14.97 20.56
CA ASP A 54 -18.67 15.89 19.80
C ASP A 54 -18.23 16.05 18.34
N CYS A 55 -17.67 15.01 17.71
CA CYS A 55 -17.13 15.11 16.35
C CYS A 55 -18.22 15.50 15.32
N PRO A 56 -18.16 16.68 14.69
CA PRO A 56 -19.22 17.16 13.80
C PRO A 56 -19.28 16.37 12.48
N VAL A 57 -18.18 15.73 12.09
CA VAL A 57 -18.13 14.83 10.92
C VAL A 57 -18.87 13.54 11.22
N LEU A 58 -18.61 12.93 12.40
CA LEU A 58 -19.28 11.70 12.82
C LEU A 58 -20.79 11.93 12.99
N SER A 59 -21.19 13.09 13.53
CA SER A 59 -22.59 13.49 13.64
C SER A 59 -23.20 14.03 12.33
N LYS A 60 -22.50 13.92 11.19
CA LYS A 60 -22.92 14.40 9.85
C LYS A 60 -23.31 15.89 9.77
N LYS A 61 -22.88 16.72 10.73
CA LYS A 61 -23.11 18.19 10.73
C LYS A 61 -22.10 18.93 9.85
N LEU A 62 -20.93 18.34 9.62
CA LEU A 62 -19.86 18.91 8.80
C LEU A 62 -19.28 17.85 7.86
N PRO A 63 -19.38 18.02 6.53
CA PRO A 63 -18.70 17.14 5.59
C PRO A 63 -17.18 17.11 5.78
N LEU A 64 -16.57 15.93 5.65
CA LEU A 64 -15.12 15.75 5.80
C LEU A 64 -14.30 16.65 4.85
N SER A 65 -14.84 16.97 3.67
CA SER A 65 -14.20 17.83 2.67
C SER A 65 -14.15 19.32 3.04
N LEU A 66 -14.87 19.74 4.08
CA LEU A 66 -14.97 21.15 4.50
C LEU A 66 -14.24 21.45 5.81
N ILE A 67 -13.70 20.44 6.51
CA ILE A 67 -13.07 20.63 7.83
C ILE A 67 -11.90 21.63 7.83
N GLY A 68 -11.20 21.78 6.70
CA GLY A 68 -10.11 22.74 6.56
C GLY A 68 -10.56 24.18 6.33
N LYS A 69 -11.85 24.41 6.07
CA LYS A 69 -12.45 25.75 5.86
C LYS A 69 -13.23 26.24 7.08
N GLU A 70 -13.71 25.32 7.92
CA GLU A 70 -14.50 25.66 9.11
C GLU A 70 -13.62 26.05 10.29
N SER A 71 -13.72 27.30 10.72
CA SER A 71 -13.01 27.82 11.90
C SER A 71 -13.44 27.12 13.19
N SER A 72 -14.72 26.76 13.31
CA SER A 72 -15.27 26.03 14.46
C SER A 72 -14.62 24.66 14.66
N PHE A 73 -14.30 23.97 13.56
CA PHE A 73 -13.58 22.69 13.60
C PHE A 73 -12.12 22.89 14.00
N ALA A 74 -11.45 23.93 13.49
CA ALA A 74 -10.06 24.23 13.81
C ALA A 74 -9.83 24.52 15.30
N ALA A 75 -10.84 25.07 16.00
CA ALA A 75 -10.77 25.31 17.44
C ALA A 75 -10.78 24.01 18.28
N ARG A 76 -11.46 22.95 17.81
CA ARG A 76 -11.55 21.65 18.50
C ARG A 76 -11.46 20.49 17.48
N PRO A 77 -10.28 20.26 16.88
CA PRO A 77 -10.16 19.32 15.78
C PRO A 77 -10.35 17.88 16.25
N CYS A 78 -11.08 17.10 15.45
CA CYS A 78 -11.06 15.64 15.57
C CYS A 78 -9.85 15.09 14.82
N LEU A 79 -8.84 14.59 15.55
CA LEU A 79 -7.59 14.11 14.96
C LEU A 79 -7.79 12.99 13.93
N SER A 80 -8.75 12.08 14.17
CA SER A 80 -9.12 11.03 13.21
C SER A 80 -9.55 11.61 11.86
N CYS A 81 -10.46 12.60 11.88
CA CYS A 81 -10.95 13.26 10.66
C CYS A 81 -9.87 14.10 9.98
N VAL A 82 -9.03 14.81 10.73
CA VAL A 82 -7.92 15.58 10.15
C VAL A 82 -6.95 14.62 9.45
N ARG A 83 -6.57 13.52 10.10
CA ARG A 83 -5.66 12.51 9.54
C ARG A 83 -6.23 11.90 8.27
N GLU A 84 -7.49 11.48 8.28
CA GLU A 84 -8.16 10.92 7.10
C GLU A 84 -8.18 11.91 5.94
N ARG A 85 -8.50 13.18 6.22
CA ARG A 85 -8.54 14.21 5.16
C ARG A 85 -7.15 14.52 4.62
N VAL A 86 -6.14 14.64 5.49
CA VAL A 86 -4.75 14.86 5.06
C VAL A 86 -4.26 13.66 4.25
N HIS A 87 -4.59 12.43 4.65
CA HIS A 87 -4.26 11.23 3.89
C HIS A 87 -4.86 11.28 2.49
N TYR A 88 -6.15 11.59 2.38
CA TYR A 88 -6.85 11.72 1.10
C TYR A 88 -6.22 12.80 0.20
N VAL A 89 -6.07 14.03 0.70
CA VAL A 89 -5.56 15.16 -0.09
C VAL A 89 -4.12 14.91 -0.52
N SER A 90 -3.29 14.35 0.37
CA SER A 90 -1.91 13.98 0.06
C SER A 90 -1.85 12.89 -1.01
N SER A 91 -2.69 11.86 -0.89
CA SER A 91 -2.70 10.74 -1.85
C SER A 91 -3.17 11.19 -3.24
N VAL A 92 -4.21 12.04 -3.31
CA VAL A 92 -4.65 12.66 -4.58
C VAL A 92 -3.56 13.52 -5.20
N SER A 93 -2.89 14.35 -4.40
CA SER A 93 -1.78 15.18 -4.88
C SER A 93 -0.61 14.32 -5.38
N PHE A 94 -0.30 13.23 -4.68
CA PHE A 94 0.74 12.27 -5.07
C PHE A 94 0.39 11.62 -6.41
N CYS A 95 -0.83 11.13 -6.56
CA CYS A 95 -1.33 10.52 -7.78
C CYS A 95 -1.19 11.46 -8.99
N HIS A 96 -1.71 12.69 -8.90
CA HIS A 96 -1.63 13.64 -10.01
C HIS A 96 -0.19 14.02 -10.37
N TYR A 97 0.68 14.17 -9.37
CA TYR A 97 2.10 14.42 -9.63
C TYR A 97 2.72 13.26 -10.42
N PHE A 98 2.47 12.03 -9.98
CA PHE A 98 3.04 10.83 -10.60
C PHE A 98 2.50 10.61 -12.02
N GLU A 99 1.18 10.81 -12.22
CA GLU A 99 0.54 10.77 -13.54
C GLU A 99 1.16 11.79 -14.49
N LYS A 100 1.35 13.04 -14.04
CA LYS A 100 1.99 14.07 -14.84
C LYS A 100 3.42 13.68 -15.21
N LYS A 101 4.21 13.16 -14.27
CA LYS A 101 5.58 12.71 -14.53
C LYS A 101 5.66 11.54 -15.50
N CYS A 102 4.73 10.60 -15.41
CA CYS A 102 4.62 9.47 -16.33
C CYS A 102 4.22 9.90 -17.74
N ALA A 103 3.43 10.97 -17.89
CA ALA A 103 2.94 11.49 -19.18
C ALA A 103 3.75 12.69 -19.73
N GLU A 104 4.80 13.14 -19.04
CA GLU A 104 5.64 14.25 -19.50
C GLU A 104 6.36 13.86 -20.79
N ALA A 105 5.95 14.47 -21.92
CA ALA A 105 6.54 14.21 -23.22
C ALA A 105 8.07 14.44 -23.18
N GLN A 106 8.82 13.43 -23.60
CA GLN A 106 10.26 13.58 -23.75
C GLN A 106 10.53 14.49 -24.96
N HIS A 107 10.92 15.74 -24.72
CA HIS A 107 11.56 16.57 -25.73
C HIS A 107 12.98 16.07 -26.00
N HIS A 108 13.12 14.85 -26.52
CA HIS A 108 14.37 14.43 -27.14
C HIS A 108 14.17 14.44 -28.66
N GLN A 109 14.79 15.45 -29.27
CA GLN A 109 15.04 15.56 -30.69
C GLN A 109 15.76 14.29 -31.17
N ASN A 110 15.12 13.51 -32.04
CA ASN A 110 15.68 12.96 -33.28
C ASN A 110 14.84 11.79 -33.79
N GLY A 111 14.47 11.87 -35.07
CA GLY A 111 14.18 10.69 -35.89
C GLY A 111 12.73 10.26 -35.90
N ALA A 112 12.04 10.66 -36.95
CA ALA A 112 10.76 10.11 -37.36
C ALA A 112 10.76 8.57 -37.37
N SER A 113 9.75 7.98 -36.73
CA SER A 113 9.19 6.69 -37.13
C SER A 113 7.79 6.58 -36.53
N SER A 114 6.80 6.94 -37.33
CA SER A 114 5.39 6.61 -37.14
C SER A 114 5.24 5.09 -37.08
N ASN A 115 5.13 4.55 -35.86
CA ASN A 115 4.35 3.36 -35.50
C ASN A 115 4.48 3.19 -33.98
N GLY A 116 3.42 3.57 -33.25
CA GLY A 116 3.35 3.65 -31.78
C GLY A 116 3.33 2.31 -31.06
N VAL A 117 4.28 1.43 -31.38
CA VAL A 117 4.52 0.19 -30.64
C VAL A 117 5.67 0.47 -29.69
N VAL A 118 5.46 0.30 -28.38
CA VAL A 118 6.54 0.24 -27.39
C VAL A 118 7.45 -0.94 -27.75
N GLY A 119 8.39 -0.76 -28.66
CA GLY A 119 9.43 -1.75 -28.91
C GLY A 119 10.38 -1.80 -27.72
N THR A 120 11.13 -2.89 -27.58
CA THR A 120 12.26 -3.00 -26.64
C THR A 120 13.20 -1.80 -26.73
N ALA A 121 13.34 -1.21 -27.92
CA ALA A 121 14.15 -0.02 -28.20
C ALA A 121 13.75 1.26 -27.41
N ALA A 122 12.53 1.34 -26.88
CA ALA A 122 12.08 2.51 -26.11
C ALA A 122 12.38 2.41 -24.60
N LEU A 123 12.69 1.21 -24.09
CA LEU A 123 12.91 0.97 -22.67
C LEU A 123 14.40 1.12 -22.34
N PRO A 124 14.75 1.91 -21.30
CA PRO A 124 16.12 1.93 -20.80
C PRO A 124 16.58 0.56 -20.30
N ASN A 125 17.85 0.21 -20.50
CA ASN A 125 18.40 -1.14 -20.28
C ASN A 125 18.13 -1.68 -18.88
N LEU A 126 18.30 -0.87 -17.83
CA LEU A 126 18.09 -1.29 -16.45
C LEU A 126 16.62 -1.71 -16.21
N LEU A 127 15.69 -0.99 -16.81
CA LEU A 127 14.27 -1.30 -16.72
C LEU A 127 13.91 -2.52 -17.56
N LEU A 128 14.50 -2.65 -18.75
CA LEU A 128 14.33 -3.82 -19.62
C LEU A 128 14.73 -5.10 -18.89
N GLU A 129 15.92 -5.14 -18.30
CA GLU A 129 16.41 -6.29 -17.52
C GLU A 129 15.51 -6.61 -16.32
N ALA A 130 14.99 -5.58 -15.64
CA ALA A 130 14.08 -5.76 -14.51
C ALA A 130 12.72 -6.35 -14.95
N ILE A 131 12.21 -5.93 -16.11
CA ILE A 131 10.97 -6.45 -16.71
C ILE A 131 11.18 -7.88 -17.19
N GLU A 132 12.24 -8.16 -17.93
CA GLU A 132 12.55 -9.51 -18.43
C GLU A 132 12.76 -10.50 -17.28
N ARG A 133 13.42 -10.08 -16.20
CA ARG A 133 13.55 -10.91 -14.99
C ARG A 133 12.21 -11.21 -14.31
N SER A 134 11.24 -10.30 -14.40
CA SER A 134 9.96 -10.40 -13.68
C SER A 134 8.85 -11.08 -14.51
N TYR A 135 8.84 -10.89 -15.83
CA TYR A 135 7.77 -11.35 -16.75
C TYR A 135 8.28 -12.25 -17.87
N GLY A 136 9.61 -12.46 -18.00
CA GLY A 136 10.24 -13.23 -19.07
C GLY A 136 10.40 -12.45 -20.39
N SER A 137 9.48 -11.53 -20.72
CA SER A 137 9.60 -10.66 -21.89
C SER A 137 8.80 -9.35 -21.75
N VAL A 138 9.13 -8.35 -22.56
CA VAL A 138 8.37 -7.09 -22.64
C VAL A 138 6.93 -7.32 -23.12
N ASN A 139 6.70 -8.31 -24.00
CA ASN A 139 5.35 -8.63 -24.47
C ASN A 139 4.50 -9.25 -23.35
N ALA A 140 5.06 -10.19 -22.59
CA ALA A 140 4.37 -10.77 -21.43
C ALA A 140 4.03 -9.70 -20.36
N PHE A 141 4.91 -8.70 -20.19
CA PHE A 141 4.62 -7.54 -19.34
C PHE A 141 3.44 -6.71 -19.87
N LYS A 142 3.38 -6.43 -21.18
CA LYS A 142 2.24 -5.71 -21.78
C LYS A 142 0.93 -6.48 -21.65
N ASP A 143 0.96 -7.79 -21.89
CA ASP A 143 -0.20 -8.66 -21.72
C ASP A 143 -0.70 -8.63 -20.27
N SER A 144 0.24 -8.62 -19.31
CA SER A 144 -0.07 -8.47 -17.90
C SER A 144 -0.68 -7.10 -17.59
N VAL A 145 -0.19 -6.01 -18.18
CA VAL A 145 -0.79 -4.67 -18.05
C VAL A 145 -2.21 -4.65 -18.61
N ALA A 146 -2.44 -5.22 -19.78
CA ALA A 146 -3.76 -5.32 -20.39
C ALA A 146 -4.73 -6.12 -19.51
N LEU A 147 -4.29 -7.26 -18.97
CA LEU A 147 -5.07 -8.07 -18.04
C LEU A 147 -5.43 -7.29 -16.77
N HIS A 148 -4.46 -6.61 -16.14
CA HIS A 148 -4.72 -5.81 -14.94
C HIS A 148 -5.63 -4.61 -15.24
N SER A 149 -5.53 -3.98 -16.41
CA SER A 149 -6.35 -2.82 -16.77
C SER A 149 -7.84 -3.16 -16.92
N THR A 150 -8.15 -4.41 -17.29
CA THR A 150 -9.53 -4.90 -17.51
C THR A 150 -10.08 -5.66 -16.30
N GLY A 151 -9.22 -6.24 -15.47
CA GLY A 151 -9.59 -7.01 -14.27
C GLY A 151 -9.75 -6.19 -12.98
N ALA A 152 -9.78 -4.85 -13.04
CA ALA A 152 -9.89 -4.01 -11.85
C ALA A 152 -11.35 -3.96 -11.33
N MET A 153 -11.54 -4.28 -10.03
CA MET A 153 -12.87 -4.29 -9.38
C MET A 153 -13.55 -2.93 -9.29
N SER A 154 -12.76 -1.86 -9.26
CA SER A 154 -13.26 -0.51 -9.19
C SER A 154 -12.34 0.42 -9.98
N PRO A 155 -12.87 1.47 -10.62
CA PRO A 155 -12.06 2.47 -11.28
C PRO A 155 -11.04 3.09 -10.31
N GLY A 156 -9.82 3.26 -10.77
CA GLY A 156 -8.71 3.62 -9.90
C GLY A 156 -7.44 3.84 -10.69
N ARG A 157 -6.33 3.28 -10.22
CA ARG A 157 -5.03 3.40 -10.86
C ARG A 157 -4.35 2.05 -10.91
N LEU A 158 -3.81 1.74 -12.08
CA LEU A 158 -2.89 0.62 -12.25
C LEU A 158 -1.48 1.15 -12.01
N TRP A 159 -0.81 0.62 -11.00
CA TRP A 159 0.54 0.98 -10.61
C TRP A 159 1.54 -0.06 -11.10
N ILE A 160 2.66 0.41 -11.63
CA ILE A 160 3.87 -0.39 -11.79
C ILE A 160 4.75 -0.07 -10.59
N VAL A 161 5.16 -1.09 -9.85
CA VAL A 161 5.89 -0.93 -8.58
C VAL A 161 7.13 -1.81 -8.55
N TYR A 162 8.12 -1.40 -7.76
CA TYR A 162 9.24 -2.26 -7.39
C TYR A 162 8.96 -2.89 -6.03
N THR A 163 8.99 -4.21 -6.02
CA THR A 163 8.89 -5.04 -4.83
C THR A 163 10.30 -5.47 -4.44
N PRO A 164 10.82 -5.08 -3.26
CA PRO A 164 12.14 -5.49 -2.83
C PRO A 164 12.20 -7.00 -2.63
N PRO A 165 13.40 -7.60 -2.69
CA PRO A 165 13.57 -9.03 -2.48
C PRO A 165 12.99 -9.45 -1.12
N ILE A 166 12.17 -10.50 -1.13
CA ILE A 166 11.67 -11.18 0.06
C ILE A 166 12.68 -12.29 0.37
N SER A 167 12.97 -12.53 1.65
CA SER A 167 13.96 -13.49 2.15
C SER A 167 14.10 -14.74 1.26
N GLY A 168 15.16 -14.79 0.45
CA GLY A 168 15.46 -15.90 -0.48
C GLY A 168 15.67 -15.47 -1.94
N SER A 169 15.06 -14.36 -2.39
CA SER A 169 15.33 -13.84 -3.74
C SER A 169 16.54 -12.91 -3.75
N GLU A 170 17.45 -13.10 -4.69
CA GLU A 170 18.62 -12.20 -4.86
C GLU A 170 18.22 -10.82 -5.38
N HIS A 171 17.09 -10.77 -6.10
CA HIS A 171 16.62 -9.59 -6.78
C HIS A 171 15.18 -9.28 -6.37
N GLY A 172 14.85 -7.99 -6.35
CA GLY A 172 13.46 -7.54 -6.32
C GLY A 172 12.81 -7.70 -7.70
N ALA A 173 11.49 -7.50 -7.74
CA ALA A 173 10.69 -7.69 -8.95
C ALA A 173 9.93 -6.42 -9.31
N VAL A 174 9.67 -6.23 -10.60
CA VAL A 174 8.68 -5.28 -11.10
C VAL A 174 7.30 -5.94 -11.02
N SER A 175 6.36 -5.31 -10.35
CA SER A 175 5.02 -5.87 -10.11
C SER A 175 3.93 -4.89 -10.55
N LEU A 176 2.76 -5.42 -10.87
CA LEU A 176 1.57 -4.64 -11.20
C LEU A 176 0.59 -4.67 -10.02
N LEU A 177 -0.05 -3.53 -9.75
CA LEU A 177 -1.02 -3.42 -8.66
C LEU A 177 -2.15 -2.47 -9.03
N ASN A 178 -3.39 -2.96 -9.02
CA ASN A 178 -4.57 -2.13 -9.11
C ASN A 178 -4.93 -1.59 -7.73
N LEU A 179 -5.00 -0.27 -7.59
CA LEU A 179 -5.46 0.39 -6.37
C LEU A 179 -6.72 1.21 -6.63
N PRO A 180 -7.76 1.05 -5.80
CA PRO A 180 -9.02 1.77 -5.96
C PRO A 180 -8.86 3.26 -5.63
N ALA A 181 -9.66 4.09 -6.31
CA ALA A 181 -9.76 5.52 -6.04
C ALA A 181 -8.40 6.25 -5.99
N CYS A 182 -8.03 6.79 -4.82
CA CYS A 182 -6.80 7.57 -4.61
C CYS A 182 -5.74 6.83 -3.78
N ARG A 183 -5.90 5.52 -3.54
CA ARG A 183 -4.89 4.75 -2.79
C ARG A 183 -3.57 4.68 -3.57
N VAL A 184 -2.47 4.66 -2.85
CA VAL A 184 -1.12 4.70 -3.41
C VAL A 184 -0.25 3.56 -2.85
N PRO A 185 0.70 3.00 -3.61
CA PRO A 185 1.47 1.82 -3.20
C PRO A 185 2.33 2.00 -1.95
N LEU A 186 2.71 3.26 -1.65
CA LEU A 186 3.54 3.61 -0.50
C LEU A 186 2.97 3.11 0.84
N VAL A 187 1.64 3.04 0.97
CA VAL A 187 1.01 2.54 2.20
C VAL A 187 1.31 1.07 2.45
N HIS A 188 1.58 0.30 1.38
CA HIS A 188 1.91 -1.12 1.44
C HIS A 188 3.42 -1.38 1.51
N GLY A 189 4.24 -0.32 1.65
CA GLY A 189 5.70 -0.44 1.60
C GLY A 189 6.27 -0.76 0.22
N LEU A 190 5.46 -0.58 -0.84
CA LEU A 190 5.86 -0.80 -2.23
C LEU A 190 6.38 0.50 -2.84
N TRP A 191 7.41 0.40 -3.68
CA TRP A 191 8.00 1.58 -4.32
C TRP A 191 7.32 1.86 -5.66
N PRO A 192 6.58 2.96 -5.85
CA PRO A 192 5.94 3.27 -7.13
C PRO A 192 6.96 3.62 -8.21
N LEU A 193 6.84 3.01 -9.38
CA LEU A 193 7.68 3.28 -10.56
C LEU A 193 6.92 4.06 -11.64
N ALA A 194 5.69 3.66 -11.92
CA ALA A 194 4.79 4.34 -12.87
C ALA A 194 3.32 4.15 -12.49
N VAL A 195 2.45 4.94 -13.11
CA VAL A 195 0.99 4.88 -12.89
C VAL A 195 0.23 5.08 -14.19
N ILE A 196 -0.83 4.30 -14.38
CA ILE A 196 -1.81 4.43 -15.46
C ILE A 196 -3.14 4.85 -14.84
N ASN A 197 -3.67 5.98 -15.32
CA ASN A 197 -4.93 6.54 -14.82
C ASN A 197 -6.13 5.77 -15.42
N MET A 198 -6.72 4.91 -14.61
CA MET A 198 -7.92 4.12 -14.92
C MET A 198 -9.12 4.61 -14.12
N THR A 199 -9.13 5.89 -13.73
CA THR A 199 -10.23 6.46 -12.95
C THR A 199 -11.49 6.58 -13.80
N GLU A 200 -12.63 6.58 -13.14
CA GLU A 200 -13.94 6.75 -13.79
C GLU A 200 -13.98 7.98 -14.69
N LYS A 201 -13.39 9.10 -14.24
CA LYS A 201 -13.27 10.32 -15.04
C LYS A 201 -12.60 10.05 -16.40
N ARG A 202 -11.45 9.36 -16.40
CA ARG A 202 -10.70 9.06 -17.63
C ARG A 202 -11.46 8.09 -18.53
N LEU A 203 -12.15 7.11 -17.94
CA LEU A 203 -13.01 6.17 -18.69
C LEU A 203 -14.16 6.92 -19.38
N CYS A 204 -14.86 7.81 -18.67
CA CYS A 204 -15.95 8.62 -19.22
C CYS A 204 -15.47 9.55 -20.33
N GLU A 205 -14.32 10.22 -20.16
CA GLU A 205 -13.70 11.04 -21.21
C GLU A 205 -13.45 10.23 -22.49
N GLN A 206 -12.93 9.01 -22.36
CA GLN A 206 -12.64 8.13 -23.50
C GLN A 206 -13.89 7.57 -24.16
N ILE A 207 -14.92 7.26 -23.38
CA ILE A 207 -16.25 6.88 -23.90
C ILE A 207 -16.85 8.03 -24.71
N ALA A 208 -16.77 9.27 -24.21
CA ALA A 208 -17.26 10.45 -24.91
C ALA A 208 -16.51 10.67 -26.23
N CYS A 209 -15.17 10.60 -26.22
CA CYS A 209 -14.34 10.72 -27.42
C CYS A 209 -14.72 9.68 -28.49
N ARG A 210 -14.98 8.43 -28.10
CA ARG A 210 -15.37 7.34 -29.04
C ARG A 210 -16.82 7.44 -29.52
N SER A 211 -17.69 8.09 -28.77
CA SER A 211 -19.11 8.23 -29.12
C SER A 211 -19.39 9.39 -30.09
N GLY A 212 -18.35 10.12 -30.53
CA GLY A 212 -18.48 11.25 -31.46
C GLY A 212 -19.16 12.50 -30.86
N LYS A 213 -19.58 12.45 -29.59
CA LYS A 213 -20.05 13.62 -28.83
C LYS A 213 -18.81 14.35 -28.31
N GLY A 214 -18.36 15.35 -29.06
CA GLY A 214 -17.20 16.15 -28.68
C GLY A 214 -17.38 16.77 -27.30
N GLY A 215 -16.42 16.52 -26.40
CA GLY A 215 -15.90 17.43 -25.37
C GLY A 215 -16.80 17.94 -24.24
N ASP A 216 -18.11 18.03 -24.40
CA ASP A 216 -18.98 18.56 -23.37
C ASP A 216 -19.21 17.51 -22.28
N ALA A 217 -18.91 17.92 -21.05
CA ALA A 217 -19.00 17.13 -19.84
C ALA A 217 -20.28 16.28 -19.87
N VAL A 218 -20.13 14.96 -19.71
CA VAL A 218 -21.26 14.04 -19.57
C VAL A 218 -22.18 14.62 -18.51
N ASP A 219 -23.33 15.13 -18.93
CA ASP A 219 -24.35 15.66 -18.02
C ASP A 219 -24.66 14.56 -17.02
N ALA A 220 -24.87 14.91 -15.75
CA ALA A 220 -25.05 13.93 -14.68
C ALA A 220 -26.22 12.95 -14.99
N ASP A 221 -27.17 13.39 -15.81
CA ASP A 221 -28.34 12.61 -16.24
C ASP A 221 -28.02 11.55 -17.31
N ASN A 222 -26.87 11.65 -18.00
CA ASN A 222 -26.39 10.69 -19.01
C ASN A 222 -25.18 9.88 -18.54
N ALA A 223 -24.83 9.95 -17.26
CA ALA A 223 -23.71 9.22 -16.72
C ALA A 223 -24.08 7.71 -16.62
N PRO A 224 -23.24 6.78 -17.09
CA PRO A 224 -23.55 5.35 -17.05
C PRO A 224 -23.89 4.88 -15.63
N ALA A 225 -24.90 4.01 -15.45
CA ALA A 225 -25.42 3.62 -14.13
C ALA A 225 -24.37 3.06 -13.14
N TRP A 226 -23.25 2.55 -13.64
CA TRP A 226 -22.15 2.05 -12.82
C TRP A 226 -21.28 3.15 -12.21
N CYS A 227 -21.31 4.37 -12.76
CA CYS A 227 -20.47 5.49 -12.39
C CYS A 227 -20.91 6.09 -11.03
N HIS A 228 -19.98 6.64 -10.26
CA HIS A 228 -20.27 7.30 -8.99
C HIS A 228 -21.16 8.53 -9.18
N ALA A 229 -21.01 9.24 -10.30
CA ALA A 229 -21.81 10.43 -10.60
C ALA A 229 -23.32 10.12 -10.68
N ALA A 230 -23.70 8.95 -11.22
CA ALA A 230 -25.08 8.48 -11.27
C ALA A 230 -25.64 8.07 -9.90
N ARG A 231 -24.78 7.76 -8.92
CA ARG A 231 -25.17 7.33 -7.56
C ARG A 231 -25.19 8.46 -6.53
N THR A 232 -24.74 9.66 -6.90
CA THR A 232 -24.88 10.87 -6.08
C THR A 232 -26.02 11.71 -6.65
N PRO A 233 -27.23 11.68 -6.08
CA PRO A 233 -28.26 12.65 -6.42
C PRO A 233 -27.69 14.04 -6.11
N LYS A 234 -27.70 14.96 -7.07
CA LYS A 234 -27.49 16.38 -6.78
C LYS A 234 -28.52 16.76 -5.72
N THR A 235 -28.04 17.00 -4.50
CA THR A 235 -28.83 17.50 -3.39
C THR A 235 -29.61 18.75 -3.82
N LEU A 236 -30.94 18.67 -3.68
CA LEU A 236 -31.88 19.78 -3.45
C LEU A 236 -31.96 20.86 -4.53
N GLY A 237 -32.87 20.68 -5.49
CA GLY A 237 -33.44 21.81 -6.24
C GLY A 237 -33.73 21.55 -7.72
N ALA A 238 -34.60 20.59 -8.05
CA ALA A 238 -35.42 20.64 -9.27
C ALA A 238 -36.43 19.49 -9.24
N LEU A 239 -37.54 19.70 -8.54
CA LEU A 239 -38.81 19.10 -8.91
C LEU A 239 -39.20 19.73 -10.26
N ALA A 240 -39.05 18.99 -11.36
CA ALA A 240 -39.71 19.32 -12.62
C ALA A 240 -39.97 18.00 -13.37
N THR A 241 -41.19 17.51 -13.18
CA THR A 241 -41.95 16.78 -14.18
C THR A 241 -41.79 17.42 -15.55
N THR A 242 -41.49 16.64 -16.60
CA THR A 242 -42.34 16.49 -17.81
C THR A 242 -41.59 15.76 -18.95
N GLU A 243 -42.35 14.88 -19.58
CA GLU A 243 -42.36 14.55 -21.01
C GLU A 243 -41.46 13.42 -21.55
N GLU A 244 -42.16 12.29 -21.75
CA GLU A 244 -41.94 11.30 -22.79
C GLU A 244 -41.65 11.97 -24.14
N GLY A 245 -40.47 11.70 -24.70
CA GLY A 245 -40.07 12.14 -26.04
C GLY A 245 -39.40 11.00 -26.78
N ASN A 246 -40.18 10.34 -27.63
CA ASN A 246 -39.72 9.50 -28.74
C ASN A 246 -38.59 10.21 -29.51
N ASP A 247 -37.46 9.55 -29.77
CA ASP A 247 -37.00 9.32 -31.16
C ASP A 247 -35.57 8.77 -31.27
N ARG A 248 -35.46 7.81 -32.20
CA ARG A 248 -34.27 7.30 -32.89
C ARG A 248 -33.30 6.40 -32.12
N ALA A 249 -33.57 5.11 -32.27
CA ALA A 249 -32.57 4.05 -32.36
C ALA A 249 -31.56 4.34 -33.48
N GLY A 250 -30.56 5.18 -33.18
CA GLY A 250 -29.30 5.20 -33.91
C GLY A 250 -28.44 4.04 -33.37
N SER A 251 -27.85 3.26 -34.27
CA SER A 251 -26.87 2.21 -33.95
C SER A 251 -25.71 2.80 -33.12
N VAL A 252 -25.84 2.81 -31.79
CA VAL A 252 -24.72 3.08 -30.89
C VAL A 252 -23.86 1.84 -30.96
N ALA A 253 -22.77 1.92 -31.74
CA ALA A 253 -21.76 0.88 -31.76
C ALA A 253 -21.42 0.50 -30.31
N GLN A 254 -21.74 -0.74 -29.93
CA GLN A 254 -21.61 -1.21 -28.55
C GLN A 254 -20.12 -1.36 -28.22
N VAL A 255 -19.47 -0.25 -27.86
CA VAL A 255 -18.05 -0.27 -27.47
C VAL A 255 -17.94 -0.96 -26.12
N ARG A 256 -17.31 -2.13 -26.08
CA ARG A 256 -17.06 -2.86 -24.84
C ARG A 256 -16.14 -2.05 -23.93
N LEU A 257 -16.51 -1.90 -22.66
CA LEU A 257 -15.71 -1.19 -21.66
C LEU A 257 -14.28 -1.76 -21.55
N SER A 258 -14.14 -3.09 -21.63
CA SER A 258 -12.84 -3.75 -21.65
C SER A 258 -11.95 -3.27 -22.80
N SER A 259 -12.51 -3.09 -24.00
CA SER A 259 -11.77 -2.54 -25.15
C SER A 259 -11.38 -1.08 -24.97
N ILE A 260 -12.13 -0.30 -24.19
CA ILE A 260 -11.75 1.07 -23.82
C ILE A 260 -10.62 1.04 -22.79
N GLN A 261 -10.73 0.19 -21.78
CA GLN A 261 -9.72 0.02 -20.73
C GLN A 261 -8.37 -0.43 -21.30
N SER A 262 -8.37 -1.47 -22.14
CA SER A 262 -7.16 -1.95 -22.82
C SER A 262 -6.52 -0.85 -23.67
N ALA A 263 -7.32 -0.10 -24.43
CA ALA A 263 -6.80 0.99 -25.24
C ALA A 263 -6.22 2.14 -24.42
N ILE A 264 -6.82 2.48 -23.27
CA ILE A 264 -6.24 3.47 -22.35
C ILE A 264 -4.90 2.99 -21.82
N ALA A 265 -4.80 1.71 -21.46
CA ALA A 265 -3.56 1.13 -20.96
C ALA A 265 -2.47 1.11 -22.03
N GLU A 266 -2.81 0.71 -23.26
CA GLU A 266 -1.89 0.74 -24.41
C GLU A 266 -1.43 2.17 -24.75
N GLU A 267 -2.35 3.12 -24.83
CA GLU A 267 -2.04 4.54 -25.05
C GLU A 267 -1.09 5.06 -23.96
N ALA A 268 -1.36 4.73 -22.70
CA ALA A 268 -0.54 5.16 -21.58
C ALA A 268 0.86 4.53 -21.59
N LEU A 269 1.00 3.25 -21.98
CA LEU A 269 2.30 2.61 -22.14
C LEU A 269 3.10 3.22 -23.29
N SER A 270 2.46 3.54 -24.42
CA SER A 270 3.10 4.18 -25.57
C SER A 270 3.55 5.61 -25.31
N ALA A 271 2.80 6.35 -24.49
CA ALA A 271 3.14 7.72 -24.08
C ALA A 271 4.01 7.80 -22.81
N MET A 272 4.41 6.66 -22.24
CA MET A 272 5.09 6.60 -20.95
C MET A 272 6.50 7.22 -21.01
N ASN A 273 6.81 8.08 -20.06
CA ASN A 273 8.15 8.62 -19.85
C ASN A 273 9.06 7.57 -19.17
N TRP A 274 9.59 6.62 -19.95
CA TRP A 274 10.39 5.51 -19.44
C TRP A 274 11.67 5.94 -18.70
N LYS A 275 12.24 7.11 -19.02
CA LYS A 275 13.38 7.69 -18.29
C LYS A 275 13.02 8.06 -16.85
N PHE A 276 11.81 8.60 -16.62
CA PHE A 276 11.32 8.84 -15.27
C PHE A 276 11.15 7.52 -14.51
N VAL A 277 10.62 6.47 -15.17
CA VAL A 277 10.43 5.14 -14.58
C VAL A 277 11.77 4.51 -14.19
N GLU A 278 12.78 4.58 -15.06
CA GLU A 278 14.14 4.12 -14.77
C GLU A 278 14.77 4.89 -13.60
N MET A 279 14.57 6.21 -13.53
CA MET A 279 15.05 7.03 -12.41
C MET A 279 14.41 6.59 -11.07
N GLN A 280 13.12 6.24 -11.07
CA GLN A 280 12.46 5.69 -9.89
C GLN A 280 13.01 4.32 -9.51
N LEU A 281 13.27 3.45 -10.49
CA LEU A 281 13.85 2.13 -10.25
C LEU A 281 15.28 2.24 -9.68
N THR A 282 16.11 3.11 -10.25
CA THR A 282 17.47 3.40 -9.76
C THR A 282 17.43 3.87 -8.32
N SER A 283 16.50 4.78 -8.00
CA SER A 283 16.31 5.30 -6.64
C SER A 283 15.86 4.21 -5.66
N ALA A 284 14.96 3.31 -6.09
CA ALA A 284 14.53 2.16 -5.30
C ALA A 284 15.71 1.23 -4.99
N LEU A 285 16.48 0.84 -6.01
CA LEU A 285 17.65 -0.03 -5.86
C LEU A 285 18.70 0.59 -4.91
N ALA A 286 18.98 1.89 -5.05
CA ALA A 286 19.88 2.61 -4.16
C ALA A 286 19.36 2.63 -2.70
N TYR A 287 18.05 2.86 -2.51
CA TYR A 287 17.45 2.87 -1.17
C TYR A 287 17.50 1.48 -0.50
N TYR A 288 17.11 0.42 -1.22
CA TYR A 288 17.06 -0.94 -0.68
C TYR A 288 18.45 -1.53 -0.42
N SER A 289 19.47 -1.11 -1.18
CA SER A 289 20.87 -1.48 -0.95
C SER A 289 21.57 -0.63 0.13
N SER A 290 20.99 0.52 0.52
CA SER A 290 21.65 1.47 1.43
C SER A 290 21.96 0.90 2.82
N LYS A 291 23.13 1.27 3.36
CA LYS A 291 23.54 0.94 4.73
C LYS A 291 22.61 1.59 5.77
N VAL A 292 22.17 2.82 5.50
CA VAL A 292 21.26 3.59 6.38
C VAL A 292 19.96 2.81 6.59
N ARG A 293 19.33 2.31 5.51
CA ARG A 293 18.11 1.50 5.63
C ARG A 293 18.34 0.25 6.50
N LYS A 294 19.43 -0.49 6.27
CA LYS A 294 19.75 -1.69 7.06
C LYS A 294 19.94 -1.33 8.55
N GLN A 295 20.62 -0.22 8.84
CA GLN A 295 20.83 0.25 10.20
C GLN A 295 19.51 0.66 10.87
N THR A 296 18.68 1.47 10.20
CA THR A 296 17.36 1.87 10.72
C THR A 296 16.46 0.66 10.96
N GLN A 297 16.52 -0.37 10.12
CA GLN A 297 15.80 -1.63 10.35
C GLN A 297 16.29 -2.38 11.58
N ARG A 298 17.60 -2.44 11.81
CA ARG A 298 18.19 -3.07 13.01
C ARG A 298 17.79 -2.32 14.28
N GLU A 299 17.89 -1.00 14.27
CA GLU A 299 17.48 -0.13 15.39
C GLU A 299 16.00 -0.27 15.69
N HIS A 300 15.14 -0.23 14.66
CA HIS A 300 13.70 -0.40 14.85
C HIS A 300 13.35 -1.80 15.38
N ARG A 301 14.04 -2.84 14.91
CA ARG A 301 13.87 -4.20 15.42
C ARG A 301 14.28 -4.28 16.89
N LYS A 302 15.47 -3.75 17.24
CA LYS A 302 15.96 -3.70 18.62
C LYS A 302 14.99 -2.98 19.56
N GLU A 303 14.41 -1.87 19.10
CA GLU A 303 13.39 -1.14 19.85
C GLU A 303 12.12 -1.99 20.05
N ARG A 304 11.64 -2.68 19.01
CA ARG A 304 10.48 -3.57 19.13
C ARG A 304 10.74 -4.77 20.04
N GLU A 305 11.93 -5.37 19.96
CA GLU A 305 12.39 -6.44 20.84
C GLU A 305 12.43 -5.95 22.29
N HIS A 306 12.95 -4.74 22.53
CA HIS A 306 12.96 -4.13 23.86
C HIS A 306 11.53 -3.88 24.40
N VAL A 307 10.63 -3.29 23.61
CA VAL A 307 9.23 -3.09 23.99
C VAL A 307 8.51 -4.41 24.27
N ALA A 308 8.77 -5.44 23.46
CA ALA A 308 8.23 -6.79 23.68
C ALA A 308 8.76 -7.39 25.00
N ALA A 309 10.05 -7.22 25.28
CA ALA A 309 10.66 -7.68 26.53
C ALA A 309 10.09 -6.97 27.75
N VAL A 310 9.98 -5.63 27.72
CA VAL A 310 9.38 -4.85 28.82
C VAL A 310 7.93 -5.26 29.05
N ARG A 311 7.15 -5.51 27.99
CA ARG A 311 5.77 -5.99 28.09
C ARG A 311 5.68 -7.40 28.69
N ALA A 312 6.58 -8.30 28.30
CA ALA A 312 6.63 -9.65 28.89
C ALA A 312 6.99 -9.59 30.38
N MET A 313 7.98 -8.77 30.74
CA MET A 313 8.39 -8.55 32.13
C MET A 313 7.28 -7.92 32.98
N SER A 314 6.49 -6.99 32.42
CA SER A 314 5.35 -6.41 33.15
C SER A 314 4.27 -7.45 33.41
N GLN A 315 3.98 -8.35 32.45
CA GLN A 315 3.03 -9.45 32.65
C GLN A 315 3.48 -10.44 33.73
N LEU A 316 4.78 -10.75 33.80
CA LEU A 316 5.33 -11.59 34.88
C LEU A 316 5.19 -10.89 36.24
N LYS A 317 5.48 -9.59 36.32
CA LYS A 317 5.28 -8.80 37.54
C LYS A 317 3.80 -8.80 37.98
N ASP A 318 2.88 -8.62 37.04
CA ASP A 318 1.43 -8.61 37.30
C ASP A 318 0.90 -10.00 37.71
N SER A 319 1.57 -11.07 37.31
CA SER A 319 1.24 -12.45 37.73
C SER A 319 1.64 -12.78 39.17
N GLY A 320 2.35 -11.88 39.86
CA GLY A 320 2.87 -12.11 41.21
C GLY A 320 4.16 -12.94 41.26
N ALA A 321 4.80 -13.19 40.11
CA ALA A 321 6.08 -13.88 40.07
C ALA A 321 7.17 -13.03 40.75
N VAL A 322 7.89 -13.63 41.70
CA VAL A 322 9.09 -13.02 42.31
C VAL A 322 10.24 -13.25 41.34
N ILE A 323 10.64 -12.19 40.64
CA ILE A 323 11.77 -12.22 39.69
C ILE A 323 13.03 -11.76 40.44
N HIS A 324 14.01 -12.64 40.58
CA HIS A 324 15.33 -12.30 41.11
C HIS A 324 16.19 -11.67 40.01
N ALA A 325 17.18 -10.85 40.39
CA ALA A 325 18.08 -10.19 39.43
C ALA A 325 18.90 -11.18 38.57
N THR A 326 18.99 -12.44 38.99
CA THR A 326 19.65 -13.55 38.29
C THR A 326 18.76 -14.24 37.26
N ASP A 327 17.46 -13.94 37.25
CA ASP A 327 16.52 -14.64 36.39
C ASP A 327 16.64 -14.11 34.96
N TRP A 328 16.65 -15.03 34.00
CA TRP A 328 16.65 -14.71 32.58
C TRP A 328 15.27 -15.04 31.99
N VAL A 329 14.81 -14.17 31.09
CA VAL A 329 13.57 -14.38 30.34
C VAL A 329 13.93 -14.60 28.88
N THR A 330 13.65 -15.80 28.36
CA THR A 330 13.72 -16.06 26.92
C THR A 330 12.35 -15.82 26.31
N ILE A 331 12.30 -14.88 25.38
CA ILE A 331 11.10 -14.58 24.62
C ILE A 331 11.12 -15.47 23.38
N THR A 332 10.43 -16.60 23.45
CA THR A 332 10.19 -17.42 22.25
C THR A 332 8.96 -16.87 21.53
N SER A 333 9.14 -16.47 20.28
CA SER A 333 8.00 -16.26 19.39
C SER A 333 7.44 -17.62 18.99
N SER A 334 6.14 -17.83 19.16
CA SER A 334 5.44 -19.03 18.67
C SER A 334 5.36 -19.12 17.14
N ASN A 335 6.00 -18.20 16.41
CA ASN A 335 6.26 -18.34 14.98
C ASN A 335 7.59 -19.05 14.76
N SER A 336 7.58 -20.38 14.82
CA SER A 336 8.71 -21.22 14.43
C SER A 336 8.91 -21.16 12.92
N PHE A 337 9.71 -20.20 12.46
CA PHE A 337 10.58 -20.44 11.31
C PHE A 337 11.84 -21.09 11.89
N VAL A 338 11.95 -22.40 11.73
CA VAL A 338 13.10 -23.19 12.15
C VAL A 338 14.31 -22.74 11.34
N ALA A 339 15.19 -21.96 11.96
CA ALA A 339 16.60 -21.89 11.58
C ALA A 339 17.36 -22.58 12.72
N SER A 340 17.67 -23.87 12.53
CA SER A 340 18.56 -24.61 13.42
C SER A 340 19.89 -23.86 13.57
N PRO A 341 20.46 -23.76 14.78
CA PRO A 341 21.77 -23.16 14.96
C PRO A 341 22.82 -24.07 14.30
N ALA A 342 23.57 -23.52 13.36
CA ALA A 342 24.76 -24.16 12.85
C ALA A 342 25.80 -24.25 13.98
N SER A 343 26.31 -25.45 14.16
CA SER A 343 27.23 -25.93 15.18
C SER A 343 28.45 -25.02 15.41
N GLU A 344 28.79 -24.80 16.68
CA GLU A 344 30.07 -24.26 17.14
C GLU A 344 31.27 -25.11 16.66
N PRO A 345 32.46 -24.51 16.55
CA PRO A 345 33.70 -25.18 16.93
C PRO A 345 34.33 -24.50 18.15
N ASN A 346 34.51 -25.30 19.20
CA ASN A 346 35.30 -25.03 20.40
C ASN A 346 36.63 -24.33 20.12
N LEU A 347 36.90 -23.22 20.82
CA LEU A 347 38.26 -22.80 21.18
C LEU A 347 38.26 -22.32 22.64
N SER A 348 38.79 -23.19 23.50
CA SER A 348 39.13 -22.93 24.89
C SER A 348 40.46 -22.17 24.99
N ALA A 349 40.47 -21.02 25.68
CA ALA A 349 41.67 -20.53 26.36
C ALA A 349 41.25 -19.56 27.49
N ALA A 350 41.58 -19.96 28.71
CA ALA A 350 41.39 -19.23 29.94
C ALA A 350 42.34 -18.02 30.06
N ALA A 351 41.83 -16.90 30.56
CA ALA A 351 42.60 -15.95 31.36
C ALA A 351 41.65 -15.05 32.16
N ALA A 352 41.59 -15.30 33.47
CA ALA A 352 40.91 -14.49 34.46
C ALA A 352 41.89 -13.48 35.07
N VAL A 353 41.53 -12.20 35.19
CA VAL A 353 41.97 -11.23 36.23
C VAL A 353 40.93 -10.09 36.25
N THR A 354 39.93 -10.05 37.14
CA THR A 354 39.86 -9.47 38.50
C THR A 354 40.23 -7.98 38.66
N SER A 355 39.39 -7.28 39.43
CA SER A 355 39.61 -6.01 40.19
C SER A 355 39.07 -4.73 39.53
N SER A 356 37.92 -4.19 40.00
CA SER A 356 37.80 -3.10 41.01
C SER A 356 37.97 -1.71 40.38
N SER A 357 37.24 -0.63 40.65
CA SER A 357 36.18 -0.28 41.61
C SER A 357 35.73 1.17 41.31
N SER A 358 34.49 1.49 41.66
CA SER A 358 34.06 2.76 42.29
C SER A 358 33.87 4.08 41.52
N ALA A 359 32.80 4.77 41.97
CA ALA A 359 32.47 6.19 41.94
C ALA A 359 31.75 6.74 40.68
N LYS A 360 30.41 6.87 40.70
CA LYS A 360 29.62 8.04 41.12
C LYS A 360 30.07 9.36 40.47
N THR A 361 29.21 10.00 39.68
CA THR A 361 28.48 11.24 40.01
C THR A 361 27.76 11.76 38.75
N GLU A 362 26.52 12.20 38.94
CA GLU A 362 25.65 12.86 37.96
C GLU A 362 26.27 14.17 37.44
N ASN A 363 26.04 14.49 36.16
CA ASN A 363 25.70 15.87 35.78
C ASN A 363 25.09 15.92 34.37
N SER A 364 23.96 16.60 34.33
CA SER A 364 23.23 17.04 33.14
C SER A 364 24.02 18.14 32.42
N ALA A 365 24.13 18.09 31.11
CA ALA A 365 24.41 19.27 30.29
C ALA A 365 23.92 19.08 28.85
N LEU A 366 22.99 19.96 28.47
CA LEU A 366 22.55 20.23 27.12
C LEU A 366 23.72 20.56 26.18
N GLY A 367 23.57 20.16 24.91
CA GLY A 367 24.44 20.59 23.83
C GLY A 367 24.02 20.02 22.47
N GLU A 368 22.80 20.30 22.00
CA GLU A 368 22.46 20.08 20.59
C GLU A 368 22.95 21.28 19.76
N ALA A 369 24.09 21.09 19.10
CA ALA A 369 24.60 21.98 18.06
C ALA A 369 24.04 21.54 16.69
N ASN A 370 23.42 22.51 16.04
CA ASN A 370 22.86 22.47 14.70
C ASN A 370 24.00 22.40 13.65
N THR A 371 23.88 21.57 12.62
CA THR A 371 24.61 21.82 11.36
C THR A 371 23.85 21.28 10.16
N GLN A 372 23.43 22.23 9.31
CA GLN A 372 22.93 22.03 7.96
C GLN A 372 24.05 21.59 7.00
N THR A 373 23.59 21.13 5.83
CA THR A 373 24.26 21.21 4.51
C THR A 373 25.17 20.04 4.14
N ALA A 374 24.82 19.34 3.05
CA ALA A 374 25.47 19.51 1.73
C ALA A 374 25.35 18.24 0.87
N ALA A 375 25.01 18.48 -0.39
CA ALA A 375 25.07 17.53 -1.49
C ALA A 375 26.51 17.35 -1.99
N VAL A 376 26.92 16.12 -2.33
CA VAL A 376 28.09 15.79 -3.20
C VAL A 376 27.81 14.40 -3.80
N ALA A 377 27.47 14.28 -5.08
CA ALA A 377 28.34 14.06 -6.25
C ALA A 377 29.02 12.68 -6.31
N VAL A 378 28.79 12.00 -7.44
CA VAL A 378 29.36 10.72 -7.91
C VAL A 378 30.79 10.94 -8.45
N PRO A 379 31.67 9.93 -8.40
CA PRO A 379 32.32 9.52 -9.65
C PRO A 379 32.43 7.99 -9.83
N SER A 380 32.38 7.58 -11.11
CA SER A 380 32.61 6.24 -11.65
C SER A 380 34.03 5.71 -11.40
N ALA A 381 34.15 4.37 -11.36
CA ALA A 381 35.35 3.66 -11.77
C ALA A 381 34.97 2.27 -12.32
N GLU A 382 35.37 2.02 -13.58
CA GLU A 382 35.34 0.74 -14.29
C GLU A 382 36.26 -0.31 -13.64
N ALA A 383 35.87 -1.58 -13.73
CA ALA A 383 36.81 -2.69 -13.78
C ALA A 383 36.24 -3.84 -14.62
N THR A 384 36.75 -3.95 -15.84
CA THR A 384 36.57 -5.03 -16.81
C THR A 384 37.36 -6.27 -16.41
N VAL A 385 36.73 -7.45 -16.34
CA VAL A 385 37.40 -8.74 -16.61
C VAL A 385 36.44 -9.71 -17.30
N THR A 386 36.77 -10.04 -18.54
CA THR A 386 36.26 -11.11 -19.41
C THR A 386 36.83 -12.48 -19.04
N ASN A 387 36.04 -13.55 -19.13
CA ASN A 387 36.39 -14.87 -19.70
C ASN A 387 35.15 -15.77 -19.69
N THR A 388 34.53 -16.03 -20.85
CA THR A 388 34.79 -17.15 -21.78
C THR A 388 33.88 -18.34 -21.51
N ALA A 389 33.06 -18.62 -22.53
CA ALA A 389 32.03 -19.64 -22.61
C ALA A 389 32.58 -21.07 -22.67
N SER A 390 31.74 -22.03 -22.27
CA SER A 390 31.76 -23.39 -22.81
C SER A 390 30.35 -23.96 -22.80
N ASN A 391 29.82 -24.21 -24.00
CA ASN A 391 28.60 -24.96 -24.27
C ASN A 391 28.82 -26.45 -24.02
N SER A 392 27.84 -27.14 -23.43
CA SER A 392 27.51 -28.51 -23.82
C SER A 392 26.05 -28.82 -23.50
N ALA A 393 25.41 -29.49 -24.45
CA ALA A 393 24.00 -29.79 -24.55
C ALA A 393 23.58 -31.00 -23.67
N GLN A 394 22.38 -30.90 -23.07
CA GLN A 394 21.16 -31.76 -23.21
C GLN A 394 21.29 -33.32 -23.15
N PRO A 395 20.26 -34.13 -22.80
CA PRO A 395 18.94 -33.92 -22.13
C PRO A 395 18.61 -34.86 -20.93
N ALA A 396 17.53 -34.48 -20.22
CA ALA A 396 16.45 -35.27 -19.59
C ALA A 396 16.76 -36.62 -18.89
N ASP A 397 16.55 -36.62 -17.58
CA ASP A 397 15.92 -37.76 -16.91
C ASP A 397 15.01 -37.30 -15.77
N ASN A 398 13.84 -37.92 -15.69
CA ASN A 398 12.79 -37.65 -14.72
C ASN A 398 13.12 -38.32 -13.37
N THR A 399 12.59 -37.72 -12.30
CA THR A 399 12.27 -38.33 -10.98
C THR A 399 13.00 -37.70 -9.78
N ALA A 400 12.16 -37.25 -8.84
CA ALA A 400 12.41 -37.04 -7.41
C ALA A 400 12.97 -35.68 -6.91
N ALA A 401 12.05 -34.99 -6.22
CA ALA A 401 12.24 -34.25 -4.97
C ALA A 401 13.14 -33.00 -4.96
N GLY A 402 12.52 -31.85 -4.68
CA GLY A 402 13.22 -30.73 -4.04
C GLY A 402 13.02 -29.36 -4.65
N ALA A 403 11.87 -28.76 -4.39
CA ALA A 403 11.77 -27.32 -4.16
C ALA A 403 10.56 -27.10 -3.26
N ALA A 404 10.78 -26.67 -2.03
CA ALA A 404 9.71 -26.24 -1.13
C ALA A 404 8.91 -25.16 -1.87
N ALA A 405 7.72 -25.51 -2.36
CA ALA A 405 6.85 -24.58 -3.06
C ALA A 405 6.57 -23.41 -2.11
N ALA A 406 6.91 -22.20 -2.55
CA ALA A 406 6.80 -20.99 -1.75
C ALA A 406 5.38 -20.85 -1.18
N GLU A 407 5.28 -20.84 0.15
CA GLU A 407 4.03 -20.68 0.88
C GLU A 407 3.69 -19.18 1.03
N PRO A 408 2.41 -18.78 0.93
CA PRO A 408 1.24 -19.57 0.56
C PRO A 408 1.15 -19.85 -0.95
N ARG A 409 0.50 -20.96 -1.33
CA ARG A 409 0.10 -21.20 -2.72
C ARG A 409 -1.05 -20.26 -3.06
N ILE A 410 -0.82 -19.35 -4.00
CA ILE A 410 -1.78 -18.31 -4.40
C ILE A 410 -2.57 -18.77 -5.63
N VAL A 411 -3.89 -18.62 -5.60
CA VAL A 411 -4.81 -18.93 -6.70
C VAL A 411 -5.75 -17.75 -6.90
N GLN A 412 -5.96 -17.28 -8.14
CA GLN A 412 -7.00 -16.31 -8.46
C GLN A 412 -8.14 -17.02 -9.18
N GLN A 413 -9.36 -16.87 -8.66
CA GLN A 413 -10.58 -17.42 -9.23
C GLN A 413 -11.13 -16.49 -10.33
N ALA A 414 -11.98 -17.02 -11.20
CA ALA A 414 -12.55 -16.29 -12.34
C ALA A 414 -13.49 -15.13 -11.93
N ASP A 415 -14.07 -15.20 -10.73
CA ASP A 415 -14.86 -14.13 -10.12
C ASP A 415 -13.99 -12.99 -9.54
N GLY A 416 -12.65 -13.14 -9.59
CA GLY A 416 -11.66 -12.21 -9.05
C GLY A 416 -11.32 -12.41 -7.57
N THR A 417 -11.83 -13.47 -6.94
CA THR A 417 -11.46 -13.88 -5.58
C THR A 417 -10.02 -14.40 -5.55
N TRP A 418 -9.20 -13.89 -4.65
CA TRP A 418 -7.85 -14.40 -4.40
C TRP A 418 -7.87 -15.40 -3.24
N GLU A 419 -7.38 -16.61 -3.46
CA GLU A 419 -7.21 -17.63 -2.43
C GLU A 419 -5.73 -17.85 -2.12
N TYR A 420 -5.39 -17.88 -0.83
CA TYR A 420 -4.06 -18.16 -0.30
C TYR A 420 -4.14 -19.43 0.52
N HIS A 421 -3.54 -20.50 0.00
CA HIS A 421 -3.54 -21.82 0.63
C HIS A 421 -2.23 -22.00 1.40
N TYR A 422 -2.35 -22.22 2.70
CA TYR A 422 -1.23 -22.42 3.62
C TYR A 422 -1.01 -23.92 3.85
N ASN A 423 0.21 -24.31 4.18
CA ASN A 423 0.61 -25.71 4.38
C ASN A 423 -0.08 -26.34 5.60
N ASN A 424 -0.54 -25.53 6.54
CA ASN A 424 -1.32 -25.96 7.70
C ASN A 424 -2.81 -26.21 7.37
N GLY A 425 -3.21 -26.24 6.09
CA GLY A 425 -4.59 -26.42 5.65
C GLY A 425 -5.47 -25.17 5.78
N SER A 426 -4.95 -24.07 6.35
CA SER A 426 -5.69 -22.81 6.40
C SER A 426 -5.82 -22.21 5.01
N VAL A 427 -6.94 -21.52 4.76
CA VAL A 427 -7.20 -20.84 3.49
C VAL A 427 -7.64 -19.42 3.78
N THR A 428 -6.99 -18.44 3.17
CA THR A 428 -7.51 -17.05 3.14
C THR A 428 -8.13 -16.77 1.79
N LYS A 429 -9.38 -16.30 1.77
CA LYS A 429 -10.06 -15.83 0.57
C LYS A 429 -10.24 -14.32 0.66
N ALA A 430 -9.81 -13.59 -0.35
CA ALA A 430 -10.04 -12.15 -0.48
C ALA A 430 -10.98 -11.92 -1.66
N TYR A 431 -12.22 -11.55 -1.34
CA TYR A 431 -13.28 -11.36 -2.31
C TYR A 431 -13.18 -10.00 -3.01
N PRO A 432 -13.75 -9.89 -4.22
CA PRO A 432 -13.88 -8.67 -5.01
C PRO A 432 -14.41 -7.44 -4.26
N ASP A 433 -15.37 -7.66 -3.37
CA ASP A 433 -16.06 -6.63 -2.61
C ASP A 433 -15.18 -6.03 -1.50
N GLY A 434 -14.06 -6.69 -1.15
CA GLY A 434 -13.15 -6.32 -0.07
C GLY A 434 -13.33 -7.17 1.19
N THR A 435 -14.32 -8.06 1.22
CA THR A 435 -14.53 -9.04 2.29
C THR A 435 -13.37 -10.03 2.29
N LYS A 436 -12.84 -10.34 3.48
CA LYS A 436 -11.76 -11.32 3.65
C LYS A 436 -12.23 -12.43 4.56
N VAL A 437 -12.10 -13.67 4.12
CA VAL A 437 -12.46 -14.87 4.87
C VAL A 437 -11.19 -15.64 5.19
N PHE A 438 -10.96 -15.93 6.47
CA PHE A 438 -9.86 -16.74 6.96
C PHE A 438 -10.44 -18.04 7.51
N GLN A 439 -10.23 -19.14 6.81
CA GLN A 439 -10.67 -20.47 7.21
C GLN A 439 -9.49 -21.21 7.83
N THR A 440 -9.70 -21.70 9.04
CA THR A 440 -8.80 -22.60 9.76
C THR A 440 -9.57 -23.89 10.10
N GLU A 441 -8.90 -24.92 10.59
CA GLU A 441 -9.60 -26.15 11.05
C GLU A 441 -10.58 -25.87 12.20
N SER A 442 -10.30 -24.87 13.03
CA SER A 442 -11.02 -24.63 14.29
C SER A 442 -12.13 -23.57 14.21
N TRP A 443 -12.12 -22.70 13.20
CA TRP A 443 -13.14 -21.66 12.97
C TRP A 443 -12.95 -20.96 11.63
N THR A 444 -13.97 -20.19 11.23
CA THR A 444 -13.91 -19.23 10.12
C THR A 444 -13.97 -17.80 10.65
N THR A 445 -13.15 -16.91 10.13
CA THR A 445 -13.20 -15.47 10.42
C THR A 445 -13.49 -14.68 9.15
N THR A 446 -14.58 -13.92 9.13
CA THR A 446 -14.97 -13.07 8.02
C THR A 446 -14.85 -11.60 8.42
N VAL A 447 -13.99 -10.85 7.75
CA VAL A 447 -13.83 -9.40 7.90
C VAL A 447 -14.57 -8.73 6.77
N PHE A 448 -15.64 -8.01 7.10
CA PHE A 448 -16.45 -7.28 6.14
C PHE A 448 -15.88 -5.89 5.85
N VAL A 449 -16.27 -5.34 4.71
CA VAL A 449 -15.81 -4.03 4.20
C VAL A 449 -16.16 -2.88 5.15
N ASN A 450 -17.27 -3.00 5.88
CA ASN A 450 -17.73 -2.02 6.86
C ASN A 450 -16.92 -2.04 8.17
N GLY A 451 -15.98 -2.98 8.33
CA GLY A 451 -15.16 -3.16 9.52
C GLY A 451 -15.72 -4.17 10.52
N ASP A 452 -16.92 -4.72 10.29
CA ASP A 452 -17.46 -5.80 11.10
C ASP A 452 -16.60 -7.06 10.94
N THR A 453 -16.41 -7.79 12.03
CA THR A 453 -15.66 -9.06 12.03
C THR A 453 -16.51 -10.16 12.63
N LEU A 454 -16.80 -11.19 11.84
CA LEU A 454 -17.55 -12.36 12.26
C LEU A 454 -16.60 -13.55 12.49
N PHE A 455 -16.72 -14.20 13.64
CA PHE A 455 -16.06 -15.45 13.98
C PHE A 455 -17.12 -16.55 14.05
N GLU A 456 -16.95 -17.62 13.29
CA GLU A 456 -17.88 -18.76 13.23
C GLU A 456 -17.16 -20.03 13.65
N TYR A 457 -17.70 -20.69 14.67
CA TYR A 457 -17.11 -21.90 15.24
C TYR A 457 -17.89 -23.15 14.78
N PRO A 458 -17.25 -24.33 14.69
CA PRO A 458 -17.88 -25.57 14.25
C PRO A 458 -19.09 -26.02 15.09
N ASN A 459 -19.21 -25.53 16.32
CA ASN A 459 -20.29 -25.85 17.25
C ASN A 459 -21.56 -24.97 17.09
N ASN A 460 -21.73 -24.32 15.93
CA ASN A 460 -22.81 -23.36 15.65
C ASN A 460 -22.83 -22.12 16.56
N THR A 461 -21.73 -21.83 17.27
CA THR A 461 -21.57 -20.54 17.96
C THR A 461 -20.92 -19.53 17.03
N SER A 462 -21.26 -18.24 17.19
CA SER A 462 -20.63 -17.17 16.44
C SER A 462 -20.47 -15.90 17.27
N ILE A 463 -19.46 -15.10 16.94
CA ILE A 463 -19.21 -13.80 17.55
C ILE A 463 -19.11 -12.78 16.41
N LEU A 464 -20.02 -11.81 16.36
CA LEU A 464 -19.97 -10.68 15.45
C LEU A 464 -19.53 -9.43 16.22
N ASP A 465 -18.31 -8.98 15.97
CA ASP A 465 -17.80 -7.70 16.43
C ASP A 465 -18.16 -6.64 15.39
N ARG A 466 -19.15 -5.79 15.71
CA ARG A 466 -19.58 -4.70 14.83
C ARG A 466 -18.64 -3.51 14.95
N ALA A 467 -18.48 -2.76 13.87
CA ALA A 467 -17.66 -1.56 13.78
C ALA A 467 -18.11 -0.43 14.74
N ASP A 468 -19.36 -0.47 15.22
CA ASP A 468 -19.90 0.46 16.22
C ASP A 468 -19.53 0.10 17.68
N GLY A 469 -18.74 -0.95 17.88
CA GLY A 469 -18.26 -1.40 19.18
C GLY A 469 -19.23 -2.34 19.92
N VAL A 470 -20.27 -2.84 19.25
CA VAL A 470 -21.16 -3.87 19.81
C VAL A 470 -20.66 -5.27 19.41
N ARG A 471 -20.49 -6.15 20.39
CA ARG A 471 -20.26 -7.58 20.19
C ARG A 471 -21.58 -8.33 20.32
N VAL A 472 -21.94 -9.09 19.29
CA VAL A 472 -23.10 -9.99 19.29
C VAL A 472 -22.58 -11.42 19.35
N THR A 473 -22.86 -12.13 20.44
CA THR A 473 -22.55 -13.56 20.59
C THR A 473 -23.80 -14.37 20.32
N THR A 474 -23.76 -15.28 19.36
CA THR A 474 -24.81 -16.28 19.11
C THR A 474 -24.34 -17.61 19.67
N TYR A 475 -25.12 -18.19 20.58
CA TYR A 475 -24.83 -19.49 21.17
C TYR A 475 -25.38 -20.62 20.30
N ALA A 476 -24.97 -21.86 20.59
CA ALA A 476 -25.34 -23.04 19.81
C ALA A 476 -26.85 -23.31 19.78
N ASP A 477 -27.59 -22.81 20.78
CA ASP A 477 -29.06 -22.88 20.87
C ASP A 477 -29.79 -21.78 20.08
N GLY A 478 -29.04 -20.91 19.39
CA GLY A 478 -29.56 -19.77 18.63
C GLY A 478 -29.85 -18.53 19.47
N THR A 479 -29.67 -18.59 20.80
CA THR A 479 -29.81 -17.40 21.66
C THR A 479 -28.71 -16.40 21.37
N LYS A 480 -29.03 -15.11 21.49
CA LYS A 480 -28.12 -14.00 21.22
C LYS A 480 -27.89 -13.14 22.45
N LYS A 481 -26.64 -12.78 22.70
CA LYS A 481 -26.25 -11.79 23.70
C LYS A 481 -25.50 -10.66 23.03
N GLU A 482 -26.00 -9.45 23.19
CA GLU A 482 -25.31 -8.23 22.75
C GLU A 482 -24.61 -7.58 23.95
N GLU A 483 -23.34 -7.25 23.79
CA GLU A 483 -22.56 -6.52 24.78
C GLU A 483 -21.74 -5.42 24.11
N ARG A 484 -21.65 -4.27 24.76
CA ARG A 484 -20.89 -3.13 24.22
C ARG A 484 -19.45 -3.21 24.70
N LEU A 485 -18.51 -3.32 23.76
CA LEU A 485 -17.08 -3.31 24.05
C LEU A 485 -16.70 -1.92 24.55
N LYS A 486 -16.10 -1.85 25.75
CA LYS A 486 -15.65 -0.60 26.39
C LYS A 486 -14.37 -0.04 25.78
#